data_AF-A0A0D0DK36-F1
#
_entry.id   AF-A0A0D0DK36-F1
#
_cell.length_a   1.000
_cell.length_b   1.000
_cell.length_c   1.000
_cell.angle_alpha   90.00
_cell.angle_beta   90.00
_cell.angle_gamma   90.00
#
_symmetry.space_group_name_H-M   'P 1'
#
loop_
_entity.id
_entity.type
_entity.pdbx_description
1 polymer ?
#
loop_
_entity_poly.entity_id
_entity_poly.type
_entity_poly.pdbx_seq_one_letter_code
_entity_poly.pdbx_strand_id
1 'polypeptide(L)'
;MGITLILISCLNATGCAALFHDSCCQIFDGKKKQLGEIPVSKGLYCVMTLQTLYTGIAKMKEALTMEEVHYRLGHIAPNTIRKMLHDGTITGITLDTRHVTMGSCDSCDYAKAIFGDKVHSDLWGPSPVQ
;
A
#
# COMPACT_ATOMS: atom_id res chain seq x y z
N MET A 1 -3.94 4.93 2.15
CA MET A 1 -4.91 3.87 2.53
C MET A 1 -4.99 2.91 1.36
N GLY A 2 -4.63 1.64 1.55
CA GLY A 2 -4.72 0.65 0.48
C GLY A 2 -6.16 0.24 0.24
N ILE A 3 -6.62 0.24 -1.01
CA ILE A 3 -7.91 -0.33 -1.39
C ILE A 3 -7.69 -1.82 -1.64
N THR A 4 -8.40 -2.67 -0.91
CA THR A 4 -8.41 -4.11 -1.19
C THR A 4 -9.44 -4.37 -2.28
N LEU A 5 -8.97 -4.80 -3.45
CA LEU A 5 -9.84 -5.25 -4.55
C LEU A 5 -10.11 -6.74 -4.37
N ILE A 6 -11.39 -7.12 -4.39
CA ILE A 6 -11.81 -8.53 -4.45
C ILE A 6 -12.30 -8.82 -5.86
N LEU A 7 -11.65 -9.80 -6.52
CA LEU A 7 -12.12 -10.30 -7.81
C LEU A 7 -13.24 -11.33 -7.60
N ILE A 8 -14.44 -11.01 -8.10
CA ILE A 8 -15.61 -11.91 -8.04
C ILE A 8 -15.38 -13.21 -8.83
N SER A 9 -14.58 -13.15 -9.90
CA SER A 9 -14.20 -14.33 -10.69
C SER A 9 -13.44 -15.36 -9.86
N CYS A 10 -12.56 -14.91 -8.94
CA CYS A 10 -11.84 -15.79 -8.02
C CYS A 10 -12.79 -16.42 -7.00
N LEU A 11 -13.73 -15.64 -6.43
CA LEU A 11 -14.74 -16.18 -5.52
C LEU A 11 -15.54 -17.31 -6.21
N ASN A 12 -16.02 -17.07 -7.42
CA ASN A 12 -16.77 -18.07 -8.18
C ASN A 12 -15.93 -19.32 -8.50
N ALA A 13 -14.68 -19.15 -8.92
CA ALA A 13 -13.78 -20.28 -9.22
C ALA A 13 -13.52 -21.18 -7.99
N THR A 14 -13.56 -20.61 -6.79
CA THR A 14 -13.41 -21.37 -5.53
C THR A 14 -14.71 -22.00 -5.03
N GLY A 15 -15.81 -21.87 -5.79
CA GLY A 15 -17.14 -22.35 -5.38
C GLY A 15 -17.77 -21.51 -4.27
N CYS A 16 -17.28 -20.28 -4.05
CA CYS A 16 -17.89 -19.32 -3.14
C CYS A 16 -18.98 -18.53 -3.86
N ALA A 17 -20.00 -18.12 -3.11
CA ALA A 17 -21.07 -17.25 -3.59
C ALA A 17 -21.05 -15.91 -2.86
N ALA A 18 -21.34 -14.82 -3.57
CA ALA A 18 -21.54 -13.50 -2.98
C ALA A 18 -23.00 -13.07 -3.16
N LEU A 19 -23.67 -12.72 -2.07
CA LEU A 19 -25.04 -12.22 -2.05
C LEU A 19 -25.04 -10.74 -1.65
N PHE A 20 -25.67 -9.92 -2.47
CA PHE A 20 -25.82 -8.48 -2.21
C PHE A 20 -27.26 -8.20 -1.83
N HIS A 21 -27.51 -7.86 -0.57
CA HIS A 21 -28.84 -7.48 -0.08
C HIS A 21 -28.70 -6.53 1.12
N ASP A 22 -29.72 -5.71 1.38
CA ASP A 22 -29.82 -4.85 2.57
C ASP A 22 -28.57 -4.00 2.87
N SER A 23 -27.91 -3.48 1.83
CA SER A 23 -26.66 -2.69 1.96
C SER A 23 -25.46 -3.46 2.55
N CYS A 24 -25.45 -4.79 2.38
CA CYS A 24 -24.34 -5.67 2.75
C CYS A 24 -24.04 -6.68 1.63
N CYS A 25 -22.77 -7.09 1.54
CA CYS A 25 -22.32 -8.20 0.71
C CYS A 25 -21.93 -9.36 1.63
N GLN A 26 -22.65 -10.47 1.52
CA GLN A 26 -22.38 -11.69 2.27
C GLN A 26 -21.65 -12.69 1.38
N ILE A 27 -20.57 -13.27 1.88
CA ILE A 27 -19.80 -14.30 1.19
C ILE A 27 -20.12 -15.64 1.83
N PHE A 28 -20.42 -16.65 1.00
CA PHE A 28 -20.71 -18.02 1.41
C PHE A 28 -19.73 -18.99 0.78
N ASP A 29 -19.39 -20.06 1.49
CA ASP A 29 -18.65 -21.19 0.93
C ASP A 29 -19.57 -22.11 0.09
N GLY A 30 -18.99 -23.10 -0.59
CA GLY A 30 -19.72 -24.08 -1.38
C GLY A 30 -20.71 -24.96 -0.56
N LYS A 31 -20.65 -24.92 0.78
CA LYS A 31 -21.57 -25.59 1.70
C LYS A 31 -22.64 -24.64 2.25
N LYS A 32 -22.75 -23.41 1.69
CA LYS A 32 -23.65 -22.34 2.13
C LYS A 32 -23.37 -21.83 3.54
N LYS A 33 -22.18 -22.04 4.08
CA LYS A 33 -21.75 -21.44 5.34
C LYS A 33 -21.28 -20.01 5.06
N GLN A 34 -21.77 -19.05 5.83
CA GLN A 34 -21.32 -17.66 5.73
C GLN A 34 -19.85 -17.55 6.16
N LEU A 35 -19.02 -17.03 5.25
CA LEU A 35 -17.59 -16.79 5.45
C LEU A 35 -17.29 -15.36 5.91
N GLY A 36 -18.10 -14.40 5.49
CA GLY A 36 -17.90 -13.00 5.85
C GLY A 36 -19.04 -12.11 5.38
N GLU A 37 -19.05 -10.90 5.93
CA GLU A 37 -19.99 -9.84 5.59
C GLU A 37 -19.22 -8.54 5.36
N ILE A 38 -19.58 -7.83 4.30
CA ILE A 38 -18.93 -6.61 3.86
C ILE A 38 -20.02 -5.52 3.78
N PRO A 39 -20.06 -4.58 4.72
CA PRO A 39 -21.07 -3.53 4.72
C PRO A 39 -20.77 -2.47 3.65
N VAL A 40 -21.82 -1.78 3.20
CA VAL A 40 -21.69 -0.59 2.36
C VAL A 40 -21.34 0.63 3.22
N SER A 41 -20.27 1.33 2.87
CA SER A 41 -19.92 2.63 3.42
C SER A 41 -19.69 3.62 2.28
N LYS A 42 -20.40 4.76 2.31
CA LYS A 42 -20.35 5.81 1.26
C LYS A 42 -20.59 5.26 -0.17
N GLY A 43 -21.47 4.28 -0.31
CA GLY A 43 -21.82 3.70 -1.61
C GLY A 43 -20.85 2.62 -2.12
N LEU A 44 -19.85 2.22 -1.33
CA LEU A 44 -18.90 1.17 -1.68
C LEU A 44 -18.94 0.03 -0.65
N TYR A 45 -18.78 -1.21 -1.10
CA TYR A 45 -18.57 -2.36 -0.21
C TYR A 45 -17.15 -2.30 0.35
N CYS A 46 -17.02 -2.00 1.64
CA CYS A 46 -15.71 -1.81 2.28
C CYS A 46 -15.31 -3.07 3.04
N VAL A 47 -14.30 -3.77 2.51
CA VAL A 47 -13.62 -4.83 3.25
C VAL A 47 -12.74 -4.15 4.29
N MET A 48 -13.28 -3.97 5.49
CA MET A 48 -12.47 -3.62 6.65
C MET A 48 -11.65 -4.85 7.01
N THR A 49 -10.49 -5.00 6.40
CA THR A 49 -9.43 -5.78 7.01
C THR A 49 -9.24 -5.16 8.38
N LEU A 50 -9.36 -5.95 9.45
CA LEU A 50 -8.73 -5.63 10.73
C LEU A 50 -7.22 -5.56 10.45
N GLN A 51 -6.78 -4.49 9.79
CA GLN A 51 -5.50 -3.89 10.13
C GLN A 51 -5.67 -3.64 11.61
N THR A 52 -4.98 -4.45 12.40
CA THR A 52 -4.68 -4.23 13.80
C THR A 52 -4.74 -2.73 14.02
N LEU A 53 -5.74 -2.29 14.78
CA LEU A 53 -5.95 -0.90 15.11
C LEU A 53 -4.58 -0.32 15.52
N TYR A 54 -3.91 0.37 14.62
CA TYR A 54 -3.00 1.44 15.00
C TYR A 54 -3.90 2.61 15.40
N THR A 55 -4.75 2.39 16.41
CA THR A 55 -5.16 3.45 17.33
C THR A 55 -3.87 4.16 17.70
N GLY A 56 -3.81 5.46 17.46
CA GLY A 56 -2.61 6.28 17.55
C GLY A 56 -1.83 6.11 18.84
N ILE A 57 -1.00 5.08 18.91
CA ILE A 57 0.26 5.11 19.63
C ILE A 57 1.10 5.99 18.73
N ALA A 58 1.49 7.16 19.22
CA ALA A 58 2.46 8.03 18.56
C ALA A 58 3.56 7.14 17.97
N LYS A 59 3.53 6.96 16.64
CA LYS A 59 4.43 6.04 15.96
C LYS A 59 5.81 6.58 16.26
N MET A 60 6.54 5.90 17.14
CA MET A 60 7.97 6.12 17.30
C MET A 60 8.51 6.19 15.87
N LYS A 61 9.14 7.30 15.52
CA LYS A 61 9.74 7.55 14.20
C LYS A 61 10.70 6.40 13.94
N GLU A 62 10.21 5.34 13.32
CA GLU A 62 11.00 4.17 13.00
C GLU A 62 12.09 4.66 12.05
N ALA A 63 13.33 4.56 12.51
CA ALA A 63 14.48 4.96 11.72
C ALA A 63 14.65 3.92 10.63
N LEU A 64 14.34 4.29 9.39
CA LEU A 64 14.45 3.41 8.23
C LEU A 64 15.81 3.61 7.58
N THR A 65 16.40 2.54 7.05
CA THR A 65 17.61 2.64 6.23
C THR A 65 17.28 3.29 4.88
N MET A 66 18.29 3.84 4.21
CA MET A 66 18.10 4.42 2.87
C MET A 66 17.52 3.40 1.88
N GLU A 67 17.93 2.14 2.00
CA GLU A 67 17.43 1.05 1.16
C GLU A 67 15.93 0.80 1.38
N GLU A 68 15.47 0.75 2.64
CA GLU A 68 14.05 0.56 2.94
C GLU A 68 13.20 1.73 2.42
N VAL A 69 13.69 2.96 2.57
CA VAL A 69 13.00 4.15 2.03
C VAL A 69 12.99 4.13 0.50
N HIS A 70 14.09 3.70 -0.13
CA HIS A 70 14.18 3.52 -1.57
C HIS A 70 13.12 2.54 -2.09
N TYR A 71 12.96 1.36 -1.46
CA TYR A 71 11.93 0.40 -1.85
C TYR A 71 10.51 0.93 -1.59
N ARG A 72 10.24 1.49 -0.40
CA ARG A 72 8.89 1.98 -0.04
C ARG A 72 8.39 3.13 -0.91
N LEU A 73 9.31 3.92 -1.45
CA LEU A 73 8.97 5.04 -2.34
C LEU A 73 8.98 4.65 -3.83
N GLY A 74 9.10 3.36 -4.17
CA GLY A 74 9.07 2.91 -5.55
C GLY A 74 10.36 3.21 -6.29
N HIS A 75 11.49 2.91 -5.66
CA HIS A 75 12.83 3.02 -6.24
C HIS A 75 13.28 4.44 -6.60
N ILE A 76 12.78 5.47 -5.89
CA ILE A 76 13.28 6.85 -6.04
C ILE A 76 14.79 6.88 -5.74
N ALA A 77 15.55 7.62 -6.55
CA ALA A 77 16.99 7.74 -6.37
C ALA A 77 17.34 8.23 -4.95
N PRO A 78 18.34 7.62 -4.26
CA PRO A 78 18.71 7.99 -2.88
C PRO A 78 19.00 9.47 -2.67
N ASN A 79 19.62 10.12 -3.66
CA ASN A 79 19.88 11.57 -3.62
C ASN A 79 18.60 12.40 -3.65
N THR A 80 17.59 11.96 -4.40
CA THR A 80 16.28 12.61 -4.45
C THR A 80 15.54 12.41 -3.13
N ILE A 81 15.59 11.20 -2.55
CA ILE A 81 15.01 10.91 -1.23
C ILE A 81 15.62 11.84 -0.16
N ARG A 82 16.94 12.02 -0.17
CA ARG A 82 17.62 12.91 0.78
C ARG A 82 17.14 14.35 0.66
N LYS A 83 16.97 14.86 -0.57
CA LYS A 83 16.40 16.19 -0.82
C LYS A 83 14.96 16.28 -0.32
N MET A 84 14.12 15.31 -0.66
CA MET A 84 12.71 15.29 -0.25
C MET A 84 12.53 15.20 1.27
N LEU A 85 13.43 14.52 2.00
CA LEU A 85 13.46 14.50 3.46
C LEU A 85 13.93 15.84 4.04
N HIS A 86 14.98 16.43 3.45
CA HIS A 86 15.52 17.72 3.87
C HIS A 86 14.51 18.86 3.67
N ASP A 87 13.84 18.87 2.52
CA ASP A 87 12.90 19.91 2.11
C ASP A 87 11.51 19.73 2.74
N GLY A 88 11.32 18.67 3.54
CA GLY A 88 10.06 18.37 4.22
C GLY A 88 8.95 17.83 3.32
N THR A 89 9.23 17.56 2.04
CA THR A 89 8.29 16.94 1.09
C THR A 89 7.84 15.56 1.55
N ILE A 90 8.75 14.79 2.17
CA ILE A 90 8.43 13.52 2.82
C ILE A 90 8.42 13.73 4.32
N THR A 91 7.25 13.55 4.93
CA THR A 91 7.06 13.63 6.38
C THR A 91 6.80 12.24 6.96
N GLY A 92 7.00 12.09 8.28
CA GLY A 92 6.68 10.84 8.99
C GLY A 92 7.70 9.70 8.82
N ILE A 93 8.77 9.90 8.06
CA ILE A 93 9.91 8.98 7.93
C ILE A 93 11.13 9.62 8.58
N THR A 94 11.91 8.84 9.33
CA THR A 94 13.23 9.26 9.81
C THR A 94 14.26 8.30 9.25
N LEU A 95 15.35 8.84 8.72
CA LEU A 95 16.42 8.05 8.16
C LEU A 95 17.38 7.63 9.29
N ASP A 96 17.77 6.36 9.31
CA ASP A 96 18.81 5.90 10.22
C ASP A 96 20.15 6.54 9.87
N THR A 97 20.70 7.29 10.82
CA THR A 97 22.01 7.94 10.74
C THR A 97 23.17 6.98 10.42
N ARG A 98 23.03 5.69 10.71
CA ARG A 98 24.04 4.67 10.39
C ARG A 98 23.94 4.13 8.97
N HIS A 99 22.77 4.28 8.34
CA HIS A 99 22.45 3.70 7.03
C HIS A 99 21.87 4.77 6.07
N VAL A 100 22.53 5.93 6.03
CA VAL A 100 22.15 7.09 5.19
C VAL A 100 22.45 6.91 3.70
N THR A 101 23.24 5.89 3.38
CA THR A 101 23.63 5.49 2.03
C THR A 101 23.24 4.03 1.79
N MET A 102 23.06 3.67 0.53
CA MET A 102 22.85 2.29 0.10
C MET A 102 23.80 1.97 -1.07
N GLY A 103 23.99 0.68 -1.33
CA GLY A 103 24.73 0.20 -2.50
C GLY A 103 23.89 0.28 -3.79
N SER A 104 24.28 -0.51 -4.79
CA SER A 104 23.47 -0.74 -5.99
C SER A 104 22.14 -1.41 -5.64
N CYS A 105 21.13 -1.19 -6.47
CA CYS A 105 19.85 -1.88 -6.37
C CYS A 105 19.66 -2.69 -7.64
N ASP A 106 19.64 -4.02 -7.50
CA ASP A 106 19.54 -4.95 -8.64
C ASP A 106 18.31 -4.66 -9.52
N SER A 107 17.18 -4.31 -8.90
CA SER A 107 15.96 -3.94 -9.61
C SER A 107 16.13 -2.66 -10.45
N CYS A 108 16.81 -1.65 -9.89
CA CYS A 108 17.10 -0.41 -10.63
C CYS A 108 18.08 -0.63 -11.77
N ASP A 109 19.11 -1.44 -11.53
CA ASP A 109 20.15 -1.70 -12.53
C ASP A 109 19.60 -2.55 -13.69
N TYR A 110 18.75 -3.52 -13.37
CA TYR A 110 17.98 -4.26 -14.36
C TYR A 110 17.04 -3.35 -15.17
N ALA A 111 16.28 -2.47 -14.50
CA ALA A 111 15.37 -1.55 -15.17
C ALA A 111 16.10 -0.58 -16.12
N LYS A 112 17.26 -0.05 -15.71
CA LYS A 112 18.10 0.79 -16.56
C LYS A 112 18.59 0.08 -17.82
N ALA A 113 18.84 -1.22 -17.74
CA ALA A 113 19.30 -2.02 -18.88
C ALA A 113 18.20 -2.25 -19.94
N ILE A 114 16.92 -2.12 -19.57
CA ILE A 114 15.78 -2.51 -20.43
C ILE A 114 14.91 -1.32 -20.84
N PHE A 115 14.77 -0.30 -19.98
CA PHE A 115 13.83 0.82 -20.15
C PHE A 115 14.49 2.19 -19.87
N GLY A 116 15.67 2.42 -20.45
CA GLY A 116 16.55 3.55 -20.10
C GLY A 116 16.11 4.96 -20.52
N ASP A 117 15.11 5.12 -21.38
CA ASP A 117 14.92 6.41 -22.04
C ASP A 117 14.05 7.40 -21.24
N LYS A 118 12.92 6.96 -20.65
CA LYS A 118 12.03 7.88 -19.91
C LYS A 118 11.03 7.15 -19.01
N VAL A 119 11.12 7.39 -17.70
CA VAL A 119 10.11 6.96 -16.72
C VAL A 119 9.31 8.18 -16.27
N HIS A 120 7.98 8.13 -16.40
CA HIS A 120 7.08 9.09 -15.78
C HIS A 120 6.48 8.43 -14.54
N SER A 121 6.73 9.00 -13.37
CA SER A 121 6.11 8.58 -12.11
C SER A 121 5.43 9.79 -11.49
N ASP A 122 4.20 9.62 -11.03
CA ASP A 122 3.40 10.67 -10.42
C ASP A 122 3.03 10.26 -8.99
N LEU A 123 3.24 11.18 -8.04
CA LEU A 123 2.85 11.00 -6.66
C LEU A 123 1.52 11.71 -6.48
N TRP A 124 0.43 10.93 -6.53
CA TRP A 124 -0.91 11.46 -6.29
C TRP A 124 -0.94 12.14 -4.92
N GLY A 125 -1.39 13.41 -4.92
CA GLY A 125 -1.33 14.34 -3.79
C GLY A 125 -1.98 13.83 -2.50
N PRO A 126 -1.94 14.61 -1.41
CA PRO A 126 -2.37 14.15 -0.10
C PRO A 126 -3.78 13.56 -0.17
N SER A 127 -3.88 12.28 0.16
CA SER A 127 -5.17 11.61 0.37
C SER A 127 -5.96 12.47 1.37
N PRO A 128 -7.25 12.76 1.10
CA PRO A 128 -8.08 13.51 2.03
C PRO A 128 -7.95 12.91 3.43
N VAL A 129 -7.45 13.71 4.37
CA VAL A 129 -7.47 13.40 5.79
C VAL A 129 -8.88 13.71 6.28
N GLN A 130 -9.62 12.66 6.63
CA GLN A 130 -10.82 12.78 7.48
C GLN A 130 -10.42 12.65 8.94
#